data_AF-A0AA41S3H1-F1
#
_entry.id   AF-A0AA41S3H1-F1
#
_cell.length_a   1.000
_cell.length_b   1.000
_cell.length_c   1.000
_cell.angle_alpha   90.00
_cell.angle_beta   90.00
_cell.angle_gamma   90.00
#
_symmetry.space_group_name_H-M   'P 1'
#
loop_
_entity.id
_entity.type
_entity.pdbx_description
1 polymer ?
#
loop_
_entity_poly.entity_id
_entity_poly.type
_entity_poly.pdbx_seq_one_letter_code
_entity_poly.pdbx_strand_id
1 'polypeptide(L)'
;GSTAAALSAGIPQVVCPFILDQFYWAERMFWLGVAPPPLQANDLLPDKYDDASISKAVNSLSNAINSALSPEVKVRASQIADTINLEDGIQESLKVLKEEILSK
;
A
#
# COMPACT_ATOMS: atom_id res chain seq x y z
N GLY A 1 -2.22 6.92 8.36
CA GLY A 1 -1.89 5.48 8.47
C GLY A 1 -0.64 5.16 7.67
N SER A 2 -0.03 3.99 7.87
CA SER A 2 1.24 3.60 7.22
C SER A 2 1.17 3.60 5.70
N THR A 3 0.08 3.11 5.10
CA THR A 3 -0.13 3.12 3.64
C THR A 3 -0.06 4.52 3.06
N ALA A 4 -0.77 5.48 3.66
CA ALA A 4 -0.75 6.88 3.24
C ALA A 4 0.64 7.51 3.40
N ALA A 5 1.34 7.21 4.51
CA ALA A 5 2.69 7.73 4.74
C ALA A 5 3.68 7.26 3.67
N ALA A 6 3.64 5.98 3.31
CA ALA A 6 4.52 5.45 2.27
C ALA A 6 4.12 5.90 0.85
N LEU A 7 2.82 6.13 0.58
CA LEU A 7 2.37 6.80 -0.64
C LEU A 7 2.92 8.22 -0.76
N SER A 8 2.77 9.05 0.27
CA SER A 8 3.31 10.42 0.29
C SER A 8 4.83 10.47 0.15
N ALA A 9 5.54 9.45 0.66
CA ALA A 9 6.98 9.32 0.52
C ALA A 9 7.44 8.77 -0.85
N GLY A 10 6.52 8.29 -1.69
CA GLY A 10 6.86 7.67 -2.99
C GLY A 10 7.61 6.36 -2.87
N ILE A 11 7.42 5.64 -1.76
CA ILE A 11 8.14 4.39 -1.48
C ILE A 11 7.23 3.19 -1.80
N PRO A 12 7.68 2.25 -2.66
CA PRO A 12 6.99 0.98 -2.87
C PRO A 12 6.77 0.20 -1.58
N GLN A 13 5.66 -0.52 -1.49
CA GLN A 13 5.25 -1.24 -0.29
C GLN A 13 5.07 -2.73 -0.59
N VAL A 14 5.40 -3.60 0.37
CA VAL A 14 4.96 -5.00 0.38
C VAL A 14 3.92 -5.13 1.49
N VAL A 15 2.66 -5.36 1.11
CA VAL A 15 1.53 -5.34 2.04
C VAL A 15 1.05 -6.76 2.32
N CYS A 16 0.97 -7.12 3.60
CA CYS A 16 0.38 -8.37 4.07
C CYS A 16 -0.76 -8.04 5.05
N PRO A 17 -2.02 -8.05 4.60
CA PRO A 17 -3.15 -7.75 5.46
C PRO A 17 -3.50 -8.93 6.38
N PHE A 18 -3.79 -8.62 7.66
CA PHE A 18 -4.23 -9.62 8.63
C PHE A 18 -5.69 -9.43 9.08
N ILE A 19 -6.13 -8.18 9.20
CA ILE A 19 -7.44 -7.85 9.79
C ILE A 19 -8.07 -6.63 9.13
N LEU A 20 -9.39 -6.56 9.21
CA LEU A 20 -10.20 -5.35 8.95
C LEU A 20 -9.97 -4.74 7.55
N ASP A 21 -9.78 -3.43 7.50
CA ASP A 21 -9.67 -2.62 6.28
C ASP A 21 -8.31 -2.79 5.57
N GLN A 22 -7.34 -3.46 6.19
CA GLN A 22 -6.03 -3.71 5.58
C GLN A 22 -6.15 -4.49 4.27
N PHE A 23 -7.13 -5.41 4.15
CA PHE A 23 -7.37 -6.17 2.93
C PHE A 23 -7.74 -5.25 1.75
N TYR A 24 -8.64 -4.30 2.01
CA TYR A 24 -9.02 -3.29 1.02
C TYR A 24 -7.80 -2.44 0.63
N TRP A 25 -7.05 -1.92 1.60
CA TRP A 25 -5.89 -1.07 1.29
C TRP A 25 -4.79 -1.83 0.54
N ALA A 26 -4.55 -3.09 0.85
CA ALA A 26 -3.59 -3.92 0.13
C ALA A 26 -3.98 -4.08 -1.35
N GLU A 27 -5.25 -4.40 -1.62
CA GLU A 27 -5.77 -4.48 -3.00
C GLU A 27 -5.67 -3.14 -3.72
N ARG A 28 -6.01 -2.03 -3.06
CA ARG A 28 -5.87 -0.68 -3.62
C ARG A 28 -4.43 -0.36 -4.00
N MET A 29 -3.44 -0.73 -3.17
CA MET A 29 -2.04 -0.47 -3.47
C MET A 29 -1.56 -1.27 -4.68
N PHE A 30 -2.00 -2.53 -4.80
CA PHE A 30 -1.73 -3.35 -5.97
C PHE A 30 -2.35 -2.75 -7.23
N TRP A 31 -3.63 -2.35 -7.19
CA TRP A 31 -4.31 -1.73 -8.33
C TRP A 31 -3.69 -0.39 -8.75
N LEU A 32 -3.20 0.39 -7.79
CA LEU A 32 -2.46 1.62 -8.07
C LEU A 32 -1.08 1.36 -8.68
N GLY A 33 -0.58 0.13 -8.63
CA GLY A 33 0.74 -0.28 -9.14
C GLY A 33 1.91 0.15 -8.26
N VAL A 34 1.65 0.47 -6.99
CA VAL A 34 2.68 0.91 -6.01
C VAL A 34 3.12 -0.21 -5.08
N ALA A 35 2.55 -1.39 -5.24
CA ALA A 35 2.83 -2.60 -4.48
C ALA A 35 2.61 -3.84 -5.37
N PRO A 36 3.27 -4.98 -5.08
CA PRO A 36 2.94 -6.26 -5.69
C PRO A 36 1.55 -6.76 -5.23
N PRO A 37 1.05 -7.89 -5.78
CA PRO A 37 -0.12 -8.55 -5.23
C PRO A 37 0.00 -8.73 -3.70
N PRO A 38 -1.08 -8.51 -2.92
CA PRO A 38 -1.04 -8.66 -1.47
C PRO A 38 -0.58 -10.05 -1.05
N LEU A 39 0.32 -10.11 -0.07
CA LEU A 39 0.71 -11.37 0.56
C LEU A 39 -0.42 -11.89 1.44
N GLN A 40 -0.58 -13.20 1.55
CA GLN A 40 -1.47 -13.81 2.52
C GLN A 40 -0.75 -13.97 3.86
N ALA A 41 -1.49 -14.01 4.97
CA ALA A 41 -0.91 -14.26 6.30
C ALA A 41 -0.05 -15.54 6.30
N ASN A 42 -0.49 -16.58 5.60
CA ASN A 42 0.20 -17.86 5.49
C ASN A 42 1.49 -17.81 4.64
N ASP A 43 1.70 -16.74 3.86
CA ASP A 43 2.98 -16.49 3.17
C ASP A 43 4.06 -15.99 4.14
N LEU A 44 3.68 -15.52 5.33
CA LEU A 44 4.61 -15.08 6.40
C LEU A 44 4.63 -16.03 7.59
N LEU A 45 3.47 -16.60 7.93
CA LEU A 45 3.27 -17.51 9.05
C LEU A 45 2.63 -18.81 8.53
N PRO A 46 3.43 -19.74 7.98
CA PRO A 46 2.89 -20.99 7.47
C PRO A 46 2.19 -21.80 8.56
N ASP A 47 1.06 -22.44 8.23
CA ASP A 47 0.34 -23.32 9.16
C ASP A 47 1.18 -24.56 9.58
N LYS A 48 2.21 -24.87 8.80
CA LYS A 48 3.15 -25.99 9.02
C LYS A 48 4.57 -25.50 8.89
N TYR A 49 5.45 -25.96 9.77
CA TYR A 49 6.88 -25.64 9.75
C TYR A 49 7.71 -26.71 9.03
N ASP A 50 7.13 -27.37 8.03
CA ASP A 50 7.90 -28.27 7.16
C ASP A 50 8.69 -27.48 6.10
N ASP A 51 9.76 -28.10 5.58
CA ASP A 51 10.68 -27.45 4.64
C ASP A 51 9.97 -26.90 3.40
N ALA A 52 8.93 -27.58 2.92
CA ALA A 52 8.15 -27.17 1.76
C ALA A 52 7.35 -25.89 2.03
N SER A 53 6.68 -25.82 3.18
CA SER A 53 5.88 -24.67 3.61
C SER A 53 6.75 -23.44 3.89
N ILE A 54 7.89 -23.64 4.55
CA ILE A 54 8.88 -22.57 4.80
C ILE A 54 9.45 -22.07 3.46
N SER A 55 9.84 -22.97 2.56
CA SER A 55 10.37 -22.60 1.25
C SER A 55 9.35 -21.83 0.42
N LYS A 56 8.07 -22.20 0.48
CA LYS A 56 6.99 -21.46 -0.19
C LYS A 56 6.87 -20.04 0.36
N ALA A 57 6.83 -19.87 1.69
CA ALA A 57 6.75 -18.55 2.32
C ALA A 57 7.94 -17.66 1.96
N VAL A 58 9.17 -18.19 2.01
CA VAL A 58 10.39 -17.48 1.59
C VAL A 58 10.28 -17.05 0.13
N ASN A 59 9.88 -17.95 -0.77
CA ASN A 59 9.74 -17.62 -2.19
C ASN A 59 8.66 -16.56 -2.43
N SER A 60 7.49 -16.66 -1.79
CA SER A 60 6.42 -15.66 -1.87
C SER A 60 6.93 -14.27 -1.45
N LEU A 61 7.57 -14.17 -0.28
CA LEU A 61 8.09 -12.90 0.24
C LEU A 61 9.22 -12.35 -0.63
N SER A 62 10.17 -13.18 -1.05
CA SER A 62 11.27 -12.75 -1.93
C SER A 62 10.75 -12.24 -3.27
N ASN A 63 9.76 -12.90 -3.87
CA ASN A 63 9.14 -12.44 -5.11
C ASN A 63 8.41 -11.11 -4.92
N ALA A 64 7.69 -10.93 -3.82
CA ALA A 64 7.03 -9.66 -3.50
C ALA A 64 8.05 -8.51 -3.34
N ILE A 65 9.15 -8.74 -2.61
CA ILE A 65 10.23 -7.75 -2.46
C ILE A 65 10.85 -7.41 -3.81
N ASN A 66 11.18 -8.42 -4.62
CA ASN A 66 11.78 -8.19 -5.95
C ASN A 66 10.84 -7.40 -6.86
N SER A 67 9.53 -7.70 -6.83
CA SER A 67 8.52 -6.95 -7.58
C SER A 67 8.39 -5.52 -7.07
N ALA A 68 8.36 -5.29 -5.76
CA ALA A 68 8.30 -3.94 -5.19
C ALA A 68 9.56 -3.10 -5.52
N LEU A 69 10.71 -3.76 -5.69
CA LEU A 69 11.97 -3.12 -6.06
C LEU A 69 12.12 -2.86 -7.56
N SER A 70 11.17 -3.31 -8.39
CA SER A 70 11.25 -3.13 -9.82
C SER A 70 11.18 -1.65 -10.21
N PRO A 71 11.83 -1.23 -11.31
CA PRO A 71 11.77 0.16 -11.77
C PRO A 71 10.33 0.65 -11.98
N GLU A 72 9.44 -0.21 -12.47
CA GLU A 72 8.05 0.12 -12.78
C GLU A 72 7.27 0.52 -11.52
N VAL A 73 7.39 -0.27 -10.45
CA VAL A 73 6.71 0.01 -9.17
C VAL A 73 7.29 1.26 -8.51
N LYS A 74 8.61 1.45 -8.56
CA LYS A 74 9.28 2.66 -8.04
C LYS A 74 8.82 3.93 -8.76
N VAL A 75 8.79 3.91 -10.09
CA VAL A 75 8.31 5.04 -10.90
C VAL A 75 6.85 5.33 -10.57
N ARG A 76 6.02 4.30 -10.47
CA ARG A 76 4.61 4.48 -10.15
C ARG A 76 4.39 5.07 -8.75
N ALA A 77 5.14 4.60 -7.76
CA ALA A 77 5.11 5.14 -6.40
C ALA A 77 5.49 6.63 -6.37
N SER A 78 6.55 7.02 -7.08
CA SER A 78 6.97 8.42 -7.21
C SER A 78 5.88 9.29 -7.85
N GLN A 79 5.27 8.83 -8.95
CA GLN A 79 4.20 9.58 -9.63
C GLN A 79 2.97 9.83 -8.74
N ILE A 80 2.58 8.83 -7.95
CA ILE A 80 1.47 8.98 -7.00
C ILE A 80 1.85 9.95 -5.88
N ALA A 81 3.08 9.88 -5.36
CA ALA A 81 3.58 10.82 -4.37
C ALA A 81 3.56 12.27 -4.89
N ASP A 82 4.03 12.50 -6.12
CA ASP A 82 3.99 13.82 -6.75
C ASP A 82 2.56 14.34 -6.85
N THR A 83 1.61 13.47 -7.20
CA THR A 83 0.18 13.83 -7.26
C THR A 83 -0.33 14.24 -5.88
N ILE A 84 -0.09 13.41 -4.85
CA ILE A 84 -0.55 13.68 -3.47
C ILE A 84 0.10 14.95 -2.91
N ASN A 85 1.39 15.18 -3.17
CA ASN A 85 2.12 16.32 -2.63
C ASN A 85 1.77 17.65 -3.32
N LEU A 86 1.11 17.61 -4.48
CA LEU A 86 0.56 18.79 -5.15
C LEU A 86 -0.83 19.18 -4.61
N GLU A 87 -1.48 18.30 -3.84
CA GLU A 87 -2.79 18.57 -3.26
C GLU A 87 -2.66 19.43 -1.99
N ASP A 88 -3.58 20.39 -1.82
CA ASP A 88 -3.86 20.99 -0.51
C ASP A 88 -5.24 20.54 -0.02
N GLY A 89 -5.31 19.24 0.33
CA GLY A 89 -6.55 18.61 0.78
C GLY A 89 -7.10 19.22 2.08
N ILE A 90 -6.23 19.79 2.93
CA ILE A 90 -6.65 20.44 4.18
C ILE A 90 -7.34 21.76 3.86
N GLN A 91 -6.74 22.61 3.02
CA GLN A 91 -7.34 23.88 2.65
C GLN A 91 -8.69 23.68 1.95
N GLU A 92 -8.77 22.74 1.00
CA GLU A 92 -10.04 22.48 0.30
C GLU A 92 -11.11 21.92 1.26
N SER A 93 -10.73 21.02 2.17
CA SER A 93 -11.67 20.51 3.19
C SER A 93 -12.17 21.63 4.10
N LEU A 94 -11.30 22.54 4.53
CA LEU A 94 -11.68 23.70 5.35
C LEU A 94 -12.62 24.65 4.62
N LYS A 95 -12.39 24.87 3.32
CA LYS A 95 -13.27 25.69 2.48
C LYS A 95 -14.68 25.09 2.43
N VAL A 96 -14.79 23.81 2.08
CA VAL A 96 -16.09 23.10 2.00
C VAL A 96 -16.81 23.10 3.35
N LEU A 97 -16.10 22.83 4.45
CA LEU A 97 -16.68 22.86 5.79
C LEU A 97 -17.19 24.25 6.18
N LYS A 98 -16.45 25.31 5.85
CA LYS A 98 -16.89 26.69 6.11
C LYS A 98 -18.13 27.06 5.31
N GLU A 99 -18.17 26.70 4.03
CA GLU A 99 -19.34 26.93 3.17
C GLU A 99 -20.59 26.23 3.72
N GLU A 100 -20.46 24.98 4.18
CA GLU A 100 -21.58 24.20 4.76
C GLU A 100 -22.04 24.71 6.14
N ILE A 101 -21.14 25.27 6.94
CA ILE A 101 -21.49 25.87 8.24
C ILE A 101 -22.19 27.23 8.03
N LEU A 102 -21.75 28.01 7.04
CA LEU A 102 -22.29 29.35 6.77
C LEU A 102 -23.57 29.33 5.92
N SER A 103 -23.88 28.23 5.25
CA SER A 103 -25.11 28.02 4.48
C SER A 103 -26.30 27.54 5.32
N LYS A 104 -26.09 27.27 6.62
CA LYS A 104 -27.10 26.93 7.62
C LYS A 104 -27.37 28.09 8.56
#